data_AF-A0A0Q7W6X5-F1
#
_entry.id   AF-A0A0Q7W6X5-F1
#
_cell.length_a   1.000
_cell.length_b   1.000
_cell.length_c   1.000
_cell.angle_alpha   90.00
_cell.angle_beta   90.00
_cell.angle_gamma   90.00
#
_symmetry.space_group_name_H-M   'P 1'
#
loop_
_entity.id
_entity.type
_entity.pdbx_description
1 polymer ?
#
loop_
_entity_poly.entity_id
_entity_poly.type
_entity_poly.pdbx_seq_one_letter_code
_entity_poly.pdbx_strand_id
1 'polypeptide(L)'
;MKLSTIAASLALAASVVSLPAHAWQQETHRRIVLDAVNYMKANPGTTNYNKLLAGVTRAGYTIDQFAAALGQGAYDVDDFADTYICGATTGNCQLAPVWGAGASIVKYTTFWHFQNHTAGRDVHGNPFGGYNYAKMAVAGDIDNLAASWLYGDYLDDGAGGLKGWFGDGSKYNAYGITEAHYRLGGYSTASMYADFEAAPFQPIDNLGQYWFSQFLAQPTAQSLGFALHTTDLLQPHHTWTTSAHDHSGWEQWVFDYYDSERLNDSALVTAAMADFTPVSAAGSDIRPLLTQGGTYSYANGGIVLSSTAHGDRVAVGKKMIPHSIAMVVHVLNRAAERLAN
;
A
#
# COMPACT_ATOMS: atom_id res chain seq x y z
N MET A 1 14.46 -58.04 -24.68
CA MET A 1 14.48 -56.83 -25.53
C MET A 1 13.59 -55.79 -24.85
N LYS A 2 14.16 -54.89 -24.03
CA LYS A 2 14.62 -53.52 -24.39
C LYS A 2 13.45 -52.74 -25.03
N LEU A 3 12.66 -51.88 -24.35
CA LEU A 3 12.95 -50.78 -23.40
C LEU A 3 13.85 -49.69 -23.99
N SER A 4 13.43 -49.13 -25.13
CA SER A 4 13.85 -47.86 -25.76
C SER A 4 12.98 -47.76 -27.02
N THR A 5 12.13 -46.77 -27.31
CA THR A 5 12.51 -45.41 -27.72
C THR A 5 11.20 -44.64 -28.03
N ILE A 6 10.55 -44.02 -27.05
CA ILE A 6 9.59 -42.90 -27.30
C ILE A 6 9.74 -41.94 -26.12
N ALA A 7 10.84 -41.23 -26.08
CA ALA A 7 11.10 -40.18 -25.11
C ALA A 7 11.99 -39.14 -25.79
N ALA A 8 11.40 -38.24 -26.58
CA ALA A 8 12.04 -36.98 -27.03
C ALA A 8 11.10 -36.14 -27.92
N SER A 9 9.86 -35.81 -27.51
CA SER A 9 9.07 -34.82 -28.30
C SER A 9 7.97 -34.07 -27.55
N LEU A 10 7.88 -34.09 -26.22
CA LEU A 10 6.94 -33.22 -25.50
C LEU A 10 7.57 -32.72 -24.20
N ALA A 11 7.39 -31.43 -23.93
CA ALA A 11 7.77 -30.67 -22.73
C ALA A 11 9.22 -30.15 -22.68
N LEU A 12 9.68 -29.52 -23.77
CA LEU A 12 10.69 -28.45 -23.70
C LEU A 12 9.99 -27.08 -23.83
N ALA A 13 9.04 -26.80 -22.92
CA ALA A 13 8.31 -25.54 -22.85
C ALA A 13 7.80 -25.24 -21.43
N ALA A 14 8.63 -25.48 -20.42
CA ALA A 14 8.30 -25.16 -19.02
C ALA A 14 9.50 -24.57 -18.24
N SER A 15 10.29 -23.76 -18.93
CA SER A 15 11.28 -22.89 -18.29
C SER A 15 11.14 -21.47 -18.84
N VAL A 16 9.91 -20.97 -18.88
CA VAL A 16 9.70 -19.55 -18.72
C VAL A 16 9.97 -19.32 -17.25
N VAL A 17 11.10 -18.68 -16.94
CA VAL A 17 11.31 -18.07 -15.63
C VAL A 17 10.08 -17.18 -15.43
N SER A 18 9.16 -17.59 -14.57
CA SER A 18 8.09 -16.74 -14.09
C SER A 18 8.79 -15.62 -13.34
N LEU A 19 9.12 -14.54 -14.05
CA LEU A 19 9.47 -13.29 -13.42
C LEU A 19 8.26 -12.97 -12.53
N PRO A 20 8.44 -12.87 -11.21
CA PRO A 20 7.32 -12.57 -10.34
C PRO A 20 6.66 -11.29 -10.82
N ALA A 21 5.34 -11.37 -11.04
CA ALA A 21 4.50 -10.23 -11.34
C ALA A 21 4.60 -9.28 -10.16
N HIS A 22 5.23 -8.14 -10.35
CA HIS A 22 5.41 -7.18 -9.30
C HIS A 22 4.98 -5.84 -9.87
N ALA A 23 4.15 -5.13 -9.14
CA ALA A 23 3.43 -4.00 -9.65
C ALA A 23 3.42 -2.89 -8.55
N TRP A 24 3.74 -1.61 -8.88
CA TRP A 24 4.15 -0.50 -7.97
C TRP A 24 4.93 -1.11 -6.84
N GLN A 25 5.91 -1.91 -7.27
CA GLN A 25 6.31 -3.10 -6.55
C GLN A 25 6.69 -2.75 -5.12
N GLN A 26 6.66 -3.74 -4.25
CA GLN A 26 7.36 -3.67 -2.96
C GLN A 26 8.72 -2.94 -3.09
N GLU A 27 9.43 -3.19 -4.20
CA GLU A 27 10.67 -2.50 -4.58
C GLU A 27 10.50 -1.00 -4.91
N THR A 28 9.46 -0.58 -5.61
CA THR A 28 9.14 0.83 -5.85
C THR A 28 8.94 1.59 -4.53
N HIS A 29 8.24 1.02 -3.54
CA HIS A 29 8.14 1.61 -2.19
C HIS A 29 9.51 1.80 -1.56
N ARG A 30 10.33 0.74 -1.57
CA ARG A 30 11.70 0.78 -1.05
C ARG A 30 12.51 1.89 -1.71
N ARG A 31 12.45 2.01 -3.04
CA ARG A 31 13.18 3.02 -3.82
C ARG A 31 12.76 4.45 -3.48
N ILE A 32 11.45 4.71 -3.40
CA ILE A 32 10.93 6.03 -3.01
C ILE A 32 11.46 6.45 -1.63
N VAL A 33 11.50 5.53 -0.68
CA VAL A 33 12.01 5.81 0.68
C VAL A 33 13.51 6.10 0.66
N LEU A 34 14.30 5.33 -0.09
CA LEU A 34 15.72 5.60 -0.26
C LEU A 34 15.99 6.96 -0.92
N ASP A 35 15.24 7.29 -1.96
CA ASP A 35 15.33 8.55 -2.66
C ASP A 35 14.94 9.73 -1.77
N ALA A 36 13.96 9.56 -0.88
CA ALA A 36 13.60 10.58 0.10
C ALA A 36 14.73 10.85 1.11
N VAL A 37 15.38 9.81 1.64
CA VAL A 37 16.54 9.99 2.54
C VAL A 37 17.71 10.66 1.80
N ASN A 38 17.98 10.24 0.55
CA ASN A 38 19.00 10.86 -0.29
C ASN A 38 18.69 12.32 -0.61
N TYR A 39 17.42 12.63 -0.88
CA TYR A 39 16.96 14.00 -1.11
C TYR A 39 17.18 14.87 0.14
N MET A 40 16.82 14.37 1.32
CA MET A 40 17.09 15.08 2.59
C MET A 40 18.60 15.31 2.79
N LYS A 41 19.43 14.30 2.53
CA LYS A 41 20.89 14.38 2.61
C LYS A 41 21.48 15.45 1.68
N ALA A 42 20.95 15.57 0.47
CA ALA A 42 21.35 16.59 -0.50
C ALA A 42 20.78 17.98 -0.18
N ASN A 43 19.69 18.07 0.58
CA ASN A 43 18.98 19.30 0.91
C ASN A 43 18.82 19.53 2.42
N PRO A 44 19.91 19.54 3.21
CA PRO A 44 19.83 19.66 4.67
C PRO A 44 19.38 21.04 5.16
N GLY A 45 19.43 22.07 4.30
CA GLY A 45 18.99 23.42 4.62
C GLY A 45 17.47 23.63 4.57
N THR A 46 16.75 22.75 3.86
CA THR A 46 15.29 22.82 3.67
C THR A 46 14.57 21.60 4.23
N THR A 47 15.30 20.69 4.87
CA THR A 47 14.78 19.48 5.50
C THR A 47 15.38 19.31 6.89
N ASN A 48 14.80 18.43 7.70
CA ASN A 48 15.32 18.08 9.03
C ASN A 48 16.43 17.03 8.98
N TYR A 49 17.19 16.93 7.89
CA TYR A 49 18.23 15.90 7.71
C TYR A 49 19.23 15.85 8.87
N ASN A 50 19.69 17.01 9.36
CA ASN A 50 20.66 17.05 10.46
C ASN A 50 20.10 16.46 11.76
N LYS A 51 18.81 16.70 12.05
CA LYS A 51 18.12 16.10 13.21
C LYS A 51 17.95 14.59 13.02
N LEU A 52 17.55 14.18 11.80
CA LEU A 52 17.40 12.78 11.44
C LEU A 52 18.73 12.04 11.64
N LEU A 53 19.80 12.54 11.03
CA LEU A 53 21.14 11.96 11.11
C LEU A 53 21.62 11.84 12.57
N ALA A 54 21.45 12.88 13.38
CA ALA A 54 21.84 12.86 14.79
C ALA A 54 21.06 11.81 15.59
N GLY A 55 19.73 11.74 15.40
CA GLY A 55 18.89 10.75 16.08
C GLY A 55 19.19 9.31 15.65
N VAL A 56 19.36 9.09 14.35
CA VAL A 56 19.72 7.80 13.75
C VAL A 56 21.09 7.32 14.26
N THR A 57 22.07 8.22 14.32
CA THR A 57 23.41 7.91 14.84
C THR A 57 23.35 7.52 16.32
N ARG A 58 22.55 8.22 17.13
CA ARG A 58 22.33 7.84 18.54
C ARG A 58 21.67 6.47 18.68
N ALA A 59 20.79 6.10 17.76
CA ALA A 59 20.16 4.79 17.71
C ALA A 59 21.10 3.67 17.21
N GLY A 60 22.36 3.99 16.90
CA GLY A 60 23.39 3.01 16.51
C GLY A 60 23.39 2.66 15.02
N TYR A 61 22.68 3.41 14.19
CA TYR A 61 22.65 3.24 12.74
C TYR A 61 23.54 4.26 12.03
N THR A 62 24.15 3.86 10.92
CA THR A 62 24.50 4.81 9.86
C THR A 62 23.23 5.25 9.11
N ILE A 63 23.26 6.41 8.47
CA ILE A 63 22.08 6.88 7.71
C ILE A 63 21.70 5.93 6.57
N ASP A 64 22.68 5.27 5.95
CA ASP A 64 22.43 4.32 4.85
C ASP A 64 21.81 3.01 5.38
N GLN A 65 22.24 2.50 6.54
CA GLN A 65 21.60 1.35 7.19
C GLN A 65 20.16 1.67 7.61
N PHE A 66 19.93 2.86 8.13
CA PHE A 66 18.60 3.31 8.50
C PHE A 66 17.69 3.44 7.27
N ALA A 67 18.17 4.05 6.19
CA ALA A 67 17.44 4.16 4.93
C ALA A 67 17.07 2.77 4.37
N ALA A 68 18.01 1.81 4.40
CA ALA A 68 17.74 0.44 3.98
C ALA A 68 16.67 -0.24 4.85
N ALA A 69 16.72 -0.07 6.17
CA ALA A 69 15.72 -0.62 7.09
C ALA A 69 14.33 0.02 6.90
N LEU A 70 14.28 1.34 6.68
CA LEU A 70 13.03 2.05 6.38
C LEU A 70 12.41 1.54 5.06
N GLY A 71 13.23 1.48 4.01
CA GLY A 71 12.78 1.00 2.71
C GLY A 71 12.29 -0.44 2.77
N GLN A 72 12.99 -1.31 3.52
CA GLN A 72 12.53 -2.69 3.74
C GLN A 72 11.20 -2.74 4.50
N GLY A 73 11.02 -1.90 5.53
CA GLY A 73 9.73 -1.77 6.19
C GLY A 73 8.62 -1.40 5.20
N ALA A 74 8.83 -0.39 4.35
CA ALA A 74 7.84 0.01 3.36
C ALA A 74 7.55 -1.10 2.31
N TYR A 75 8.56 -1.89 1.96
CA TYR A 75 8.45 -3.08 1.10
C TYR A 75 7.59 -4.18 1.74
N ASP A 76 7.77 -4.42 3.04
CA ASP A 76 7.22 -5.59 3.75
C ASP A 76 5.71 -5.52 3.99
N VAL A 77 5.07 -4.34 3.90
CA VAL A 77 3.63 -4.16 4.20
C VAL A 77 2.75 -4.97 3.25
N ASP A 78 3.09 -5.02 1.96
CA ASP A 78 2.41 -5.87 0.97
C ASP A 78 2.41 -7.36 1.35
N ASP A 79 3.39 -7.76 2.16
CA ASP A 79 3.58 -9.13 2.60
C ASP A 79 2.94 -9.47 3.94
N PHE A 80 2.27 -8.52 4.59
CA PHE A 80 1.64 -8.76 5.88
C PHE A 80 0.67 -9.93 5.82
N ALA A 81 0.84 -10.84 6.78
CA ALA A 81 -0.03 -11.99 6.99
C ALA A 81 -1.09 -11.67 8.06
N ASP A 82 -1.76 -10.52 7.91
CA ASP A 82 -2.59 -9.88 8.94
C ASP A 82 -4.09 -9.91 8.63
N THR A 83 -4.47 -10.28 7.41
CA THR A 83 -5.85 -10.16 6.93
C THR A 83 -6.36 -11.48 6.41
N TYR A 84 -7.40 -11.99 7.06
CA TYR A 84 -7.97 -13.30 6.75
C TYR A 84 -9.45 -13.12 6.42
N ILE A 85 -9.87 -13.69 5.29
CA ILE A 85 -11.28 -13.70 4.86
C ILE A 85 -11.78 -15.14 4.94
N CYS A 86 -12.95 -15.31 5.52
CA CYS A 86 -13.58 -16.60 5.82
C CYS A 86 -14.71 -16.90 4.84
N GLY A 87 -14.71 -18.12 4.31
CA GLY A 87 -15.69 -18.55 3.33
C GLY A 87 -17.12 -18.59 3.88
N ALA A 88 -18.08 -17.96 3.21
CA ALA A 88 -19.49 -17.89 3.59
C ALA A 88 -20.14 -19.26 3.86
N THR A 89 -19.67 -20.28 3.14
CA THR A 89 -20.21 -21.65 3.25
C THR A 89 -19.56 -22.43 4.40
N THR A 90 -18.24 -22.43 4.49
CA THR A 90 -17.49 -23.34 5.38
C THR A 90 -16.99 -22.68 6.66
N GLY A 91 -16.93 -21.34 6.70
CA GLY A 91 -16.25 -20.58 7.75
C GLY A 91 -14.72 -20.64 7.69
N ASN A 92 -14.12 -21.37 6.73
CA ASN A 92 -12.67 -21.51 6.66
C ASN A 92 -12.02 -20.20 6.21
N CYS A 93 -11.09 -19.69 7.02
CA CYS A 93 -10.38 -18.45 6.74
C CYS A 93 -9.07 -18.67 6.00
N GLN A 94 -8.78 -17.83 5.01
CA GLN A 94 -7.59 -17.87 4.19
C GLN A 94 -6.94 -16.49 4.13
N LEU A 95 -5.63 -16.45 3.92
CA LEU A 95 -4.84 -15.21 3.80
C LEU A 95 -4.84 -14.63 2.37
N ALA A 96 -5.05 -15.49 1.38
CA ALA A 96 -4.89 -15.16 -0.03
C ALA A 96 -5.92 -15.91 -0.88
N PRO A 97 -6.29 -15.37 -2.06
CA PRO A 97 -7.15 -16.06 -3.01
C PRO A 97 -6.45 -17.28 -3.63
N VAL A 98 -7.21 -18.34 -3.87
CA VAL A 98 -6.69 -19.59 -4.47
C VAL A 98 -6.43 -19.47 -5.99
N TRP A 99 -6.92 -18.40 -6.63
CA TRP A 99 -6.86 -18.18 -8.09
C TRP A 99 -5.67 -17.30 -8.57
N GLY A 100 -4.68 -17.04 -7.71
CA GLY A 100 -3.75 -15.89 -7.79
C GLY A 100 -2.54 -15.93 -8.74
N ALA A 101 -2.54 -16.65 -9.86
CA ALA A 101 -1.39 -16.61 -10.79
C ALA A 101 -1.50 -15.44 -11.79
N GLY A 102 -1.23 -14.21 -11.34
CA GLY A 102 -1.18 -13.00 -12.18
C GLY A 102 -2.16 -11.87 -11.81
N ALA A 103 -2.82 -11.96 -10.66
CA ALA A 103 -3.73 -10.92 -10.17
C ALA A 103 -2.97 -9.83 -9.39
N SER A 104 -3.48 -8.60 -9.40
CA SER A 104 -3.05 -7.52 -8.49
C SER A 104 -3.32 -7.84 -7.01
N ILE A 105 -4.22 -8.79 -6.73
CA ILE A 105 -4.54 -9.26 -5.38
C ILE A 105 -3.76 -10.55 -5.09
N VAL A 106 -2.63 -10.42 -4.40
CA VAL A 106 -1.79 -11.57 -3.98
C VAL A 106 -2.13 -12.03 -2.56
N LYS A 107 -2.51 -11.10 -1.68
CA LYS A 107 -2.95 -11.33 -0.29
C LYS A 107 -4.13 -10.41 0.01
N TYR A 108 -5.01 -10.80 0.93
CA TYR A 108 -6.15 -9.97 1.31
C TYR A 108 -5.76 -8.69 2.06
N THR A 109 -4.50 -8.57 2.51
CA THR A 109 -3.99 -7.31 3.08
C THR A 109 -4.10 -6.14 2.08
N THR A 110 -4.10 -6.41 0.77
CA THR A 110 -4.28 -5.40 -0.29
C THR A 110 -5.54 -4.54 -0.09
N PHE A 111 -6.59 -5.04 0.55
CA PHE A 111 -7.82 -4.26 0.75
C PHE A 111 -7.62 -3.05 1.69
N TRP A 112 -6.52 -2.98 2.43
CA TRP A 112 -6.13 -1.83 3.26
C TRP A 112 -5.31 -0.78 2.52
N HIS A 113 -5.01 -0.96 1.23
CA HIS A 113 -4.08 -0.12 0.47
C HIS A 113 -4.76 1.08 -0.23
N PHE A 114 -6.07 1.16 -0.12
CA PHE A 114 -6.89 2.12 -0.85
C PHE A 114 -7.27 3.34 -0.01
N GLN A 115 -7.53 4.45 -0.67
CA GLN A 115 -8.25 5.59 -0.13
C GLN A 115 -9.23 6.08 -1.21
N ASN A 116 -10.53 5.91 -1.01
CA ASN A 116 -11.55 6.12 -2.01
C ASN A 116 -11.95 7.59 -2.16
N HIS A 117 -11.27 8.27 -3.06
CA HIS A 117 -11.57 9.65 -3.45
C HIS A 117 -12.82 9.79 -4.32
N THR A 118 -13.34 8.68 -4.86
CA THR A 118 -14.54 8.69 -5.73
C THR A 118 -15.84 8.77 -4.93
N ALA A 119 -15.86 8.27 -3.69
CA ALA A 119 -17.05 8.20 -2.85
C ALA A 119 -17.02 9.16 -1.64
N GLY A 120 -15.84 9.68 -1.27
CA GLY A 120 -15.70 10.57 -0.11
C GLY A 120 -15.96 9.85 1.21
N ARG A 121 -16.68 10.52 2.12
CA ARG A 121 -16.88 10.08 3.51
C ARG A 121 -17.49 8.68 3.60
N ASP A 122 -16.93 7.85 4.47
CA ASP A 122 -17.39 6.47 4.65
C ASP A 122 -18.31 6.26 5.87
N VAL A 123 -18.69 5.01 6.09
CA VAL A 123 -19.58 4.61 7.19
C VAL A 123 -18.88 4.58 8.55
N HIS A 124 -17.55 4.54 8.60
CA HIS A 124 -16.74 4.63 9.82
C HIS A 124 -16.64 6.05 10.35
N GLY A 125 -16.88 7.03 9.48
CA GLY A 125 -16.77 8.45 9.76
C GLY A 125 -15.47 9.08 9.23
N ASN A 126 -14.63 8.31 8.51
CA ASN A 126 -13.41 8.81 7.87
C ASN A 126 -13.77 9.77 6.72
N PRO A 127 -12.95 10.82 6.45
CA PRO A 127 -13.17 11.72 5.30
C PRO A 127 -13.21 11.00 3.95
N PHE A 128 -12.45 9.91 3.82
CA PHE A 128 -12.43 8.99 2.69
C PHE A 128 -12.45 7.55 3.21
N GLY A 129 -13.16 6.64 2.53
CA GLY A 129 -13.13 5.20 2.86
C GLY A 129 -11.95 4.47 2.25
N GLY A 130 -11.73 3.20 2.58
CA GLY A 130 -10.80 2.32 1.88
C GLY A 130 -11.47 1.54 0.75
N TYR A 131 -11.04 0.30 0.54
CA TYR A 131 -11.69 -0.62 -0.39
C TYR A 131 -13.14 -0.88 0.06
N ASN A 132 -14.08 -0.74 -0.87
CA ASN A 132 -15.48 -1.13 -0.67
C ASN A 132 -16.10 -1.34 -2.06
N TYR A 133 -16.33 -2.61 -2.42
CA TYR A 133 -16.81 -2.95 -3.75
C TYR A 133 -18.13 -2.25 -4.11
N ALA A 134 -19.09 -2.20 -3.18
CA ALA A 134 -20.36 -1.49 -3.36
C ALA A 134 -20.24 0.03 -3.57
N LYS A 135 -19.07 0.63 -3.32
CA LYS A 135 -18.79 2.07 -3.49
C LYS A 135 -17.73 2.37 -4.56
N MET A 136 -17.32 1.39 -5.37
CA MET A 136 -16.36 1.62 -6.44
C MET A 136 -17.03 2.35 -7.62
N ALA A 137 -16.47 3.50 -8.02
CA ALA A 137 -16.95 4.21 -9.21
C ALA A 137 -16.45 3.58 -10.52
N VAL A 138 -15.33 2.86 -10.48
CA VAL A 138 -14.64 2.29 -11.65
C VAL A 138 -14.25 0.83 -11.42
N ALA A 139 -15.16 0.00 -10.87
CA ALA A 139 -14.89 -1.44 -10.74
C ALA A 139 -14.54 -2.06 -12.11
N GLY A 140 -13.58 -2.98 -12.13
CA GLY A 140 -13.21 -3.72 -13.33
C GLY A 140 -13.20 -5.23 -13.14
N ASP A 141 -12.60 -5.95 -14.10
CA ASP A 141 -12.58 -7.40 -14.16
C ASP A 141 -12.02 -8.07 -12.89
N ILE A 142 -10.91 -7.58 -12.35
CA ILE A 142 -10.30 -8.10 -11.12
C ILE A 142 -11.19 -7.82 -9.91
N ASP A 143 -11.79 -6.64 -9.82
CA ASP A 143 -12.70 -6.29 -8.72
C ASP A 143 -13.97 -7.15 -8.75
N ASN A 144 -14.53 -7.34 -9.96
CA ASN A 144 -15.70 -8.19 -10.19
C ASN A 144 -15.40 -9.67 -9.87
N LEU A 145 -14.20 -10.15 -10.21
CA LEU A 145 -13.75 -11.49 -9.86
C LEU A 145 -13.61 -11.64 -8.35
N ALA A 146 -13.00 -10.67 -7.66
CA ALA A 146 -12.89 -10.68 -6.20
C ALA A 146 -14.27 -10.72 -5.55
N ALA A 147 -15.19 -9.83 -5.95
CA ALA A 147 -16.56 -9.79 -5.42
C ALA A 147 -17.35 -11.07 -5.72
N SER A 148 -17.16 -11.67 -6.90
CA SER A 148 -17.84 -12.93 -7.27
C SER A 148 -17.27 -14.13 -6.52
N TRP A 149 -15.95 -14.16 -6.32
CA TRP A 149 -15.26 -15.25 -5.63
C TRP A 149 -15.50 -15.23 -4.13
N LEU A 150 -15.53 -14.03 -3.55
CA LEU A 150 -15.72 -13.78 -2.12
C LEU A 150 -17.18 -13.48 -1.78
N TYR A 151 -18.12 -13.93 -2.60
CA TYR A 151 -19.54 -13.58 -2.44
C TYR A 151 -20.08 -14.06 -1.09
N GLY A 152 -20.48 -13.12 -0.22
CA GLY A 152 -20.91 -13.38 1.15
C GLY A 152 -19.80 -13.85 2.10
N ASP A 153 -18.54 -13.87 1.66
CA ASP A 153 -17.41 -14.13 2.54
C ASP A 153 -17.23 -12.94 3.49
N TYR A 154 -16.61 -13.18 4.64
CA TYR A 154 -16.54 -12.19 5.72
C TYR A 154 -15.13 -12.03 6.28
N LEU A 155 -14.83 -10.87 6.86
CA LEU A 155 -13.57 -10.66 7.57
C LEU A 155 -13.54 -11.52 8.84
N ASP A 156 -12.47 -12.28 9.04
CA ASP A 156 -12.27 -13.09 10.24
C ASP A 156 -12.35 -12.23 11.51
N ASP A 157 -13.30 -12.53 12.40
CA ASP A 157 -13.51 -11.83 13.67
C ASP A 157 -13.28 -12.74 14.89
N GLY A 158 -12.61 -13.86 14.68
CA GLY A 158 -12.19 -14.78 15.73
C GLY A 158 -13.28 -15.77 16.16
N ALA A 159 -12.86 -16.74 16.97
CA ALA A 159 -13.73 -17.84 17.37
C ALA A 159 -14.99 -17.37 18.11
N GLY A 160 -16.16 -17.80 17.64
CA GLY A 160 -17.47 -17.45 18.18
C GLY A 160 -18.09 -16.18 17.59
N GLY A 161 -17.44 -15.55 16.59
CA GLY A 161 -17.93 -14.38 15.87
C GLY A 161 -18.84 -14.70 14.70
N LEU A 162 -18.60 -14.04 13.57
CA LEU A 162 -19.20 -14.33 12.27
C LEU A 162 -18.91 -15.78 11.86
N LYS A 163 -19.89 -16.41 11.22
CA LYS A 163 -19.84 -17.82 10.87
C LYS A 163 -20.44 -18.08 9.49
N GLY A 164 -19.90 -19.08 8.82
CA GLY A 164 -20.49 -19.61 7.60
C GLY A 164 -21.73 -20.47 7.88
N TRP A 165 -22.41 -20.89 6.81
CA TRP A 165 -23.64 -21.68 6.91
C TRP A 165 -23.47 -23.01 7.64
N PHE A 166 -22.31 -23.66 7.48
CA PHE A 166 -22.04 -24.98 8.04
C PHE A 166 -21.11 -24.98 9.25
N GLY A 167 -20.68 -23.80 9.72
CA GLY A 167 -19.81 -23.72 10.89
C GLY A 167 -19.03 -22.42 10.99
N ASP A 168 -18.28 -22.34 12.08
CA ASP A 168 -17.31 -21.28 12.34
C ASP A 168 -15.90 -21.86 12.17
N GLY A 169 -15.11 -21.23 11.30
CA GLY A 169 -13.69 -21.53 11.09
C GLY A 169 -12.78 -20.33 11.36
N SER A 170 -13.31 -19.28 11.99
CA SER A 170 -12.64 -18.06 12.42
C SER A 170 -11.56 -18.37 13.47
N LYS A 171 -10.34 -17.88 13.25
CA LYS A 171 -9.14 -18.31 14.01
C LYS A 171 -8.11 -17.23 14.28
N TYR A 172 -7.96 -16.28 13.36
CA TYR A 172 -6.88 -15.28 13.35
C TYR A 172 -7.36 -13.93 13.88
N ASN A 173 -8.67 -13.67 13.88
CA ASN A 173 -9.30 -12.45 14.42
C ASN A 173 -8.77 -11.17 13.75
N ALA A 174 -8.76 -11.15 12.41
CA ALA A 174 -8.35 -9.99 11.62
C ALA A 174 -9.14 -8.72 11.97
N TYR A 175 -10.44 -8.82 12.29
CA TYR A 175 -11.24 -7.70 12.77
C TYR A 175 -10.75 -7.17 14.13
N GLY A 176 -10.59 -8.05 15.13
CA GLY A 176 -10.19 -7.66 16.47
C GLY A 176 -8.72 -7.23 16.60
N ILE A 177 -7.89 -7.49 15.58
CA ILE A 177 -6.46 -7.15 15.57
C ILE A 177 -6.17 -6.10 14.50
N THR A 178 -6.23 -6.48 13.22
CA THR A 178 -5.80 -5.66 12.08
C THR A 178 -6.73 -4.48 11.85
N GLU A 179 -8.03 -4.74 11.70
CA GLU A 179 -9.02 -3.66 11.55
C GLU A 179 -9.03 -2.75 12.78
N ALA A 180 -8.93 -3.32 13.99
CA ALA A 180 -8.87 -2.56 15.21
C ALA A 180 -7.65 -1.62 15.29
N HIS A 181 -6.50 -2.02 14.74
CA HIS A 181 -5.33 -1.15 14.61
C HIS A 181 -5.58 0.00 13.63
N TYR A 182 -6.29 -0.25 12.53
CA TYR A 182 -6.58 0.76 11.50
C TYR A 182 -7.86 1.56 11.75
N ARG A 183 -8.61 1.26 12.81
CA ARG A 183 -9.80 2.02 13.23
C ARG A 183 -9.40 3.24 14.05
N LEU A 184 -9.09 4.36 13.39
CA LEU A 184 -8.57 5.57 14.05
C LEU A 184 -9.57 6.73 14.10
N GLY A 185 -10.18 6.94 15.27
CA GLY A 185 -11.09 8.07 15.53
C GLY A 185 -12.51 7.87 15.01
N GLY A 186 -12.77 6.80 14.27
CA GLY A 186 -14.10 6.36 13.82
C GLY A 186 -14.65 5.19 14.64
N TYR A 187 -15.71 4.56 14.12
CA TYR A 187 -16.30 3.35 14.68
C TYR A 187 -16.41 2.25 13.61
N SER A 188 -16.37 1.00 14.05
CA SER A 188 -16.70 -0.16 13.22
C SER A 188 -17.40 -1.19 14.08
N THR A 189 -18.23 -2.01 13.45
CA THR A 189 -18.79 -3.23 14.04
C THR A 189 -18.42 -4.42 13.16
N ALA A 190 -18.27 -5.61 13.74
CA ALA A 190 -17.97 -6.82 12.97
C ALA A 190 -19.00 -7.05 11.86
N SER A 191 -20.27 -6.72 12.11
CA SER A 191 -21.36 -6.80 11.12
C SER A 191 -21.17 -5.94 9.86
N MET A 192 -20.32 -4.91 9.90
CA MET A 192 -19.97 -4.16 8.68
C MET A 192 -19.14 -5.00 7.71
N TYR A 193 -18.47 -6.04 8.20
CA TYR A 193 -17.59 -6.93 7.44
C TYR A 193 -18.20 -8.33 7.24
N ALA A 194 -19.52 -8.47 7.43
CA ALA A 194 -20.23 -9.73 7.30
C ALA A 194 -20.41 -10.18 5.84
N ASP A 195 -20.32 -9.25 4.88
CA ASP A 195 -20.41 -9.52 3.45
C ASP A 195 -19.31 -8.71 2.74
N PHE A 196 -18.37 -9.37 2.08
CA PHE A 196 -17.20 -8.76 1.43
C PHE A 196 -17.58 -7.66 0.44
N GLU A 197 -18.65 -7.86 -0.32
CA GLU A 197 -19.12 -6.95 -1.36
C GLU A 197 -19.60 -5.61 -0.78
N ALA A 198 -19.99 -5.60 0.49
CA ALA A 198 -20.39 -4.41 1.23
C ALA A 198 -19.34 -3.93 2.25
N ALA A 199 -18.31 -4.74 2.51
CA ALA A 199 -17.31 -4.50 3.54
C ALA A 199 -16.60 -3.16 3.33
N PRO A 200 -16.69 -2.22 4.28
CA PRO A 200 -15.96 -0.97 4.24
C PRO A 200 -14.59 -1.18 4.89
N PHE A 201 -13.54 -1.38 4.11
CA PHE A 201 -12.19 -1.43 4.69
C PHE A 201 -11.75 -0.02 5.10
N GLN A 202 -10.94 0.06 6.16
CA GLN A 202 -10.31 1.30 6.61
C GLN A 202 -9.35 1.82 5.53
N PRO A 203 -9.23 3.14 5.34
CA PRO A 203 -8.34 3.70 4.34
C PRO A 203 -6.87 3.58 4.74
N ILE A 204 -5.96 3.54 3.76
CA ILE A 204 -4.52 3.35 3.97
C ILE A 204 -3.86 4.44 4.84
N ASP A 205 -4.40 5.66 4.86
CA ASP A 205 -3.88 6.70 5.75
C ASP A 205 -4.09 6.36 7.24
N ASN A 206 -5.10 5.54 7.58
CA ASN A 206 -5.22 4.99 8.92
C ASN A 206 -4.17 3.92 9.23
N LEU A 207 -3.83 3.05 8.26
CA LEU A 207 -2.69 2.11 8.39
C LEU A 207 -1.40 2.88 8.63
N GLY A 208 -1.14 3.89 7.80
CA GLY A 208 0.02 4.77 7.92
C GLY A 208 0.11 5.44 9.29
N GLN A 209 -1.01 5.99 9.74
CA GLN A 209 -1.08 6.66 11.04
C GLN A 209 -0.91 5.69 12.21
N TYR A 210 -1.45 4.47 12.14
CA TYR A 210 -1.24 3.46 13.18
C TYR A 210 0.25 3.19 13.37
N TRP A 211 0.96 2.86 12.28
CA TRP A 211 2.39 2.56 12.33
C TRP A 211 3.23 3.78 12.71
N PHE A 212 2.85 4.96 12.25
CA PHE A 212 3.48 6.20 12.69
C PHE A 212 3.29 6.44 14.20
N SER A 213 2.12 6.09 14.74
CA SER A 213 1.85 6.19 16.18
C SER A 213 2.68 5.19 16.98
N GLN A 214 2.88 3.97 16.45
CA GLN A 214 3.82 2.99 17.02
C GLN A 214 5.25 3.56 17.04
N PHE A 215 5.69 4.19 15.95
CA PHE A 215 6.98 4.87 15.87
C PHE A 215 7.11 6.00 16.90
N LEU A 216 6.09 6.86 17.05
CA LEU A 216 6.12 7.94 18.03
C LEU A 216 6.26 7.41 19.46
N ALA A 217 5.56 6.32 19.78
CA ALA A 217 5.62 5.66 21.09
C ALA A 217 6.98 4.98 21.34
N GLN A 218 7.43 4.16 20.38
CA GLN A 218 8.69 3.43 20.44
C GLN A 218 9.40 3.52 19.09
N PRO A 219 10.34 4.47 18.92
CA PRO A 219 10.97 4.71 17.63
C PRO A 219 11.78 3.51 17.15
N THR A 220 11.34 2.87 16.07
CA THR A 220 12.10 1.86 15.33
C THR A 220 12.10 2.21 13.84
N ALA A 221 13.14 1.80 13.11
CA ALA A 221 13.16 1.96 11.66
C ALA A 221 12.02 1.17 11.01
N GLN A 222 11.65 0.02 11.57
CA GLN A 222 10.59 -0.84 11.03
C GLN A 222 9.21 -0.17 11.11
N SER A 223 8.81 0.33 12.29
CA SER A 223 7.48 0.97 12.43
C SER A 223 7.37 2.25 11.61
N LEU A 224 8.46 3.01 11.46
CA LEU A 224 8.48 4.13 10.54
C LEU A 224 8.40 3.68 9.08
N GLY A 225 9.15 2.65 8.69
CA GLY A 225 9.11 2.07 7.34
C GLY A 225 7.71 1.60 6.95
N PHE A 226 7.00 0.91 7.84
CA PHE A 226 5.61 0.51 7.62
C PHE A 226 4.68 1.70 7.37
N ALA A 227 4.87 2.82 8.09
CA ALA A 227 4.11 4.04 7.83
C ALA A 227 4.40 4.65 6.44
N LEU A 228 5.63 4.49 5.94
CA LEU A 228 6.06 5.03 4.64
C LEU A 228 5.53 4.24 3.43
N HIS A 229 4.99 3.04 3.64
CA HIS A 229 4.28 2.29 2.60
C HIS A 229 3.11 3.10 1.99
N THR A 230 2.54 4.04 2.75
CA THR A 230 1.50 5.01 2.32
C THR A 230 1.80 5.79 1.05
N THR A 231 3.01 5.72 0.49
CA THR A 231 3.30 6.10 -0.90
C THR A 231 2.33 5.50 -1.93
N ASP A 232 1.64 4.42 -1.58
CA ASP A 232 0.46 3.89 -2.29
C ASP A 232 -0.63 4.92 -2.54
N LEU A 233 -0.75 5.98 -1.74
CA LEU A 233 -1.68 7.08 -2.03
C LEU A 233 -1.34 7.84 -3.31
N LEU A 234 -0.12 7.72 -3.81
CA LEU A 234 0.29 8.26 -5.10
C LEU A 234 0.23 7.25 -6.24
N GLN A 235 -0.19 6.01 -5.94
CA GLN A 235 -0.65 5.01 -6.89
C GLN A 235 -2.08 5.42 -7.35
N PRO A 236 -2.33 5.76 -8.63
CA PRO A 236 -3.64 6.25 -9.06
C PRO A 236 -4.79 5.27 -8.84
N HIS A 237 -4.63 3.99 -9.16
CA HIS A 237 -5.63 2.95 -8.91
C HIS A 237 -6.03 2.83 -7.43
N HIS A 238 -5.13 3.14 -6.49
CA HIS A 238 -5.41 3.10 -5.04
C HIS A 238 -6.31 4.25 -4.58
N THR A 239 -6.28 5.38 -5.29
CA THR A 239 -7.14 6.54 -5.00
C THR A 239 -8.46 6.53 -5.78
N TRP A 240 -8.45 5.91 -6.96
CA TRP A 240 -9.63 5.59 -7.74
C TRP A 240 -10.33 4.30 -7.28
N THR A 241 -9.71 3.57 -6.34
CA THR A 241 -10.22 2.34 -5.70
C THR A 241 -10.61 1.27 -6.69
N THR A 242 -9.63 0.78 -7.45
CA THR A 242 -9.80 -0.35 -8.35
C THR A 242 -8.54 -1.22 -8.40
N SER A 243 -8.73 -2.52 -8.46
CA SER A 243 -7.67 -3.51 -8.67
C SER A 243 -7.47 -3.84 -10.16
N ALA A 244 -8.30 -3.26 -11.04
CA ALA A 244 -8.40 -3.53 -12.47
C ALA A 244 -7.83 -2.37 -13.32
N HIS A 245 -8.23 -2.23 -14.58
CA HIS A 245 -7.89 -1.06 -15.41
C HIS A 245 -6.38 -0.89 -15.64
N ASP A 246 -5.73 -2.01 -15.98
CA ASP A 246 -4.28 -2.12 -16.13
C ASP A 246 -3.49 -1.63 -14.91
N HIS A 247 -4.04 -1.87 -13.70
CA HIS A 247 -3.38 -1.66 -12.42
C HIS A 247 -1.97 -2.22 -12.48
N SER A 248 -1.84 -3.53 -12.63
CA SER A 248 -0.54 -4.19 -12.57
C SER A 248 0.42 -3.78 -13.70
N GLY A 249 -0.09 -3.43 -14.89
CA GLY A 249 0.74 -2.99 -16.01
C GLY A 249 1.24 -1.56 -15.88
N TRP A 250 0.47 -0.63 -15.32
CA TRP A 250 0.95 0.73 -14.99
C TRP A 250 2.09 0.68 -13.97
N GLU A 251 1.85 -0.12 -12.98
CA GLU A 251 2.70 -0.40 -11.85
C GLU A 251 4.03 -1.08 -12.23
N GLN A 252 4.00 -2.08 -13.10
CA GLN A 252 5.19 -2.68 -13.70
C GLN A 252 5.93 -1.65 -14.58
N TRP A 253 5.20 -0.81 -15.32
CA TRP A 253 5.82 0.23 -16.13
C TRP A 253 6.59 1.25 -15.28
N VAL A 254 6.04 1.67 -14.13
CA VAL A 254 6.77 2.55 -13.22
C VAL A 254 8.09 1.92 -12.79
N PHE A 255 8.08 0.64 -12.44
CA PHE A 255 9.29 -0.09 -12.08
C PHE A 255 10.31 -0.15 -13.22
N ASP A 256 9.88 -0.55 -14.42
CA ASP A 256 10.74 -0.70 -15.60
C ASP A 256 11.38 0.61 -16.04
N TYR A 257 10.63 1.72 -15.94
CA TYR A 257 11.02 3.02 -16.48
C TYR A 257 11.50 4.01 -15.41
N TYR A 258 11.55 3.63 -14.13
CA TYR A 258 11.90 4.52 -13.02
C TYR A 258 13.19 5.31 -13.28
N ASP A 259 14.25 4.61 -13.70
CA ASP A 259 15.56 5.20 -13.95
C ASP A 259 15.66 5.85 -15.33
N SER A 260 15.19 5.18 -16.37
CA SER A 260 15.31 5.67 -17.75
C SER A 260 14.51 6.96 -17.98
N GLU A 261 13.36 7.09 -17.32
CA GLU A 261 12.52 8.30 -17.36
C GLU A 261 12.85 9.31 -16.27
N ARG A 262 13.83 8.98 -15.41
CA ARG A 262 14.30 9.82 -14.30
C ARG A 262 13.13 10.26 -13.42
N LEU A 263 12.29 9.30 -13.01
CA LEU A 263 11.08 9.59 -12.25
C LEU A 263 11.39 10.18 -10.86
N ASN A 264 12.59 9.95 -10.33
CA ASN A 264 13.09 10.52 -9.07
C ASN A 264 13.90 11.83 -9.25
N ASP A 265 13.71 12.56 -10.36
CA ASP A 265 14.45 13.80 -10.60
C ASP A 265 14.31 14.78 -9.42
N SER A 266 15.45 15.16 -8.83
CA SER A 266 15.48 15.99 -7.62
C SER A 266 14.81 17.34 -7.81
N ALA A 267 14.82 17.93 -9.01
CA ALA A 267 14.15 19.20 -9.25
C ALA A 267 12.61 19.05 -9.21
N LEU A 268 12.10 17.92 -9.70
CA LEU A 268 10.68 17.59 -9.59
C LEU A 268 10.29 17.30 -8.14
N VAL A 269 11.15 16.62 -7.38
CA VAL A 269 10.93 16.42 -5.94
C VAL A 269 10.88 17.76 -5.21
N THR A 270 11.82 18.68 -5.49
CA THR A 270 11.80 20.03 -4.90
C THR A 270 10.53 20.80 -5.24
N ALA A 271 10.02 20.69 -6.47
CA ALA A 271 8.74 21.30 -6.83
C ALA A 271 7.59 20.66 -6.04
N ALA A 272 7.53 19.33 -5.99
CA ALA A 272 6.49 18.57 -5.28
C ALA A 272 6.47 18.85 -3.76
N MET A 273 7.61 19.17 -3.15
CA MET A 273 7.66 19.55 -1.73
C MET A 273 6.73 20.72 -1.39
N ALA A 274 6.49 21.64 -2.33
CA ALA A 274 5.65 22.83 -2.14
C ALA A 274 4.14 22.55 -2.18
N ASP A 275 3.73 21.40 -2.74
CA ASP A 275 2.32 21.02 -2.86
C ASP A 275 1.76 20.39 -1.56
N PHE A 276 2.63 20.16 -0.57
CA PHE A 276 2.28 19.62 0.73
C PHE A 276 2.44 20.65 1.84
N THR A 277 1.46 20.67 2.75
CA THR A 277 1.59 21.34 4.05
C THR A 277 2.39 20.45 5.01
N PRO A 278 3.54 20.91 5.54
CA PRO A 278 4.34 20.12 6.46
C PRO A 278 3.59 19.77 7.75
N VAL A 279 3.84 18.57 8.28
CA VAL A 279 3.37 18.20 9.61
C VAL A 279 4.11 19.02 10.65
N SER A 280 3.38 19.66 11.57
CA SER A 280 3.98 20.52 12.60
C SER A 280 4.94 19.73 13.48
N ALA A 281 5.98 20.37 14.03
CA ALA A 281 7.02 19.69 14.79
C ALA A 281 6.51 18.90 16.01
N ALA A 282 5.38 19.33 16.59
CA ALA A 282 4.70 18.65 17.71
C ALA A 282 3.51 17.78 17.25
N GLY A 283 3.12 17.81 15.97
CA GLY A 283 1.96 17.10 15.46
C GLY A 283 2.09 15.59 15.61
N SER A 284 1.02 14.88 15.93
CA SER A 284 1.01 13.41 16.02
C SER A 284 0.24 12.74 14.89
N ASP A 285 -0.57 13.51 14.15
CA ASP A 285 -1.41 13.03 13.07
C ASP A 285 -0.80 13.40 11.71
N ILE A 286 -0.46 12.39 10.91
CA ILE A 286 0.07 12.52 9.56
C ILE A 286 -1.01 12.34 8.48
N ARG A 287 -2.23 11.91 8.83
CA ARG A 287 -3.30 11.67 7.85
C ARG A 287 -3.66 12.89 6.99
N PRO A 288 -3.65 14.14 7.51
CA PRO A 288 -3.87 15.32 6.65
C PRO A 288 -2.80 15.49 5.57
N LEU A 289 -1.55 15.12 5.83
CA LEU A 289 -0.47 15.11 4.83
C LEU A 289 -0.73 13.99 3.80
N LEU A 290 -1.02 12.78 4.28
CA LEU A 290 -1.28 11.62 3.44
C LEU A 290 -2.47 11.86 2.49
N THR A 291 -3.56 12.43 3.02
CA THR A 291 -4.75 12.81 2.24
C THR A 291 -4.44 13.84 1.14
N GLN A 292 -3.49 14.76 1.36
CA GLN A 292 -3.04 15.67 0.28
C GLN A 292 -2.39 14.88 -0.86
N GLY A 293 -1.61 13.85 -0.55
CA GLY A 293 -1.04 12.94 -1.55
C GLY A 293 -2.13 12.21 -2.33
N GLY A 294 -3.08 11.60 -1.63
CA GLY A 294 -4.22 10.92 -2.25
C GLY A 294 -5.04 11.85 -3.16
N THR A 295 -5.30 13.07 -2.69
CA THR A 295 -6.03 14.10 -3.46
C THR A 295 -5.27 14.48 -4.74
N TYR A 296 -3.94 14.65 -4.63
CA TYR A 296 -3.10 14.96 -5.77
C TYR A 296 -3.13 13.83 -6.81
N SER A 297 -2.97 12.58 -6.37
CA SER A 297 -3.01 11.38 -7.22
C SER A 297 -4.35 11.25 -7.94
N TYR A 298 -5.45 11.37 -7.21
CA TYR A 298 -6.80 11.33 -7.79
C TYR A 298 -6.98 12.39 -8.89
N ALA A 299 -6.54 13.63 -8.63
CA ALA A 299 -6.68 14.75 -9.56
C ALA A 299 -5.78 14.65 -10.81
N ASN A 300 -4.65 13.92 -10.75
CA ASN A 300 -3.61 13.96 -11.78
C ASN A 300 -3.28 12.62 -12.42
N GLY A 301 -3.70 11.50 -11.83
CA GLY A 301 -3.28 10.16 -12.21
C GLY A 301 -4.28 9.40 -13.08
N GLY A 302 -5.55 9.82 -13.15
CA GLY A 302 -6.65 9.02 -13.71
C GLY A 302 -6.45 8.49 -15.14
N ILE A 303 -5.61 9.14 -15.97
CA ILE A 303 -5.36 8.68 -17.35
C ILE A 303 -4.71 7.28 -17.40
N VAL A 304 -3.91 6.88 -16.41
CA VAL A 304 -3.25 5.56 -16.43
C VAL A 304 -4.18 4.38 -16.19
N LEU A 305 -5.44 4.63 -15.77
CA LEU A 305 -6.48 3.61 -15.70
C LEU A 305 -6.95 3.18 -17.09
N SER A 306 -6.71 3.98 -18.14
CA SER A 306 -7.22 3.69 -19.48
C SER A 306 -6.15 3.74 -20.57
N SER A 307 -5.02 4.39 -20.32
CA SER A 307 -3.93 4.53 -21.27
C SER A 307 -2.70 3.71 -20.88
N THR A 308 -2.24 2.89 -21.83
CA THR A 308 -0.94 2.20 -21.78
C THR A 308 0.12 2.91 -22.62
N ALA A 309 -0.22 4.06 -23.22
CA ALA A 309 0.71 4.81 -24.05
C ALA A 309 1.87 5.33 -23.19
N HIS A 310 3.10 5.06 -23.63
CA HIS A 310 4.31 5.43 -22.90
C HIS A 310 4.34 6.93 -22.56
N GLY A 311 3.98 7.83 -23.48
CA GLY A 311 3.98 9.28 -23.24
C GLY A 311 3.05 9.73 -22.10
N ASP A 312 1.84 9.14 -22.03
CA ASP A 312 0.88 9.45 -20.95
C ASP A 312 1.41 8.95 -19.60
N ARG A 313 2.01 7.76 -19.59
CA ARG A 313 2.64 7.18 -18.40
C ARG A 313 3.85 7.97 -17.93
N VAL A 314 4.68 8.48 -18.83
CA VAL A 314 5.77 9.42 -18.48
C VAL A 314 5.22 10.68 -17.84
N ALA A 315 4.16 11.26 -18.41
CA ALA A 315 3.55 12.47 -17.87
C ALA A 315 3.00 12.26 -16.44
N VAL A 316 2.36 11.12 -16.18
CA VAL A 316 1.85 10.79 -14.84
C VAL A 316 2.97 10.37 -13.89
N GLY A 317 3.93 9.54 -14.32
CA GLY A 317 5.05 9.08 -13.51
C GLY A 317 5.92 10.23 -12.99
N LYS A 318 6.16 11.25 -13.83
CA LYS A 318 6.87 12.48 -13.45
C LYS A 318 6.10 13.40 -12.51
N LYS A 319 4.84 13.09 -12.23
CA LYS A 319 4.06 13.71 -11.15
C LYS A 319 4.05 12.80 -9.92
N MET A 320 3.66 11.55 -10.08
CA MET A 320 3.39 10.67 -8.93
C MET A 320 4.67 10.36 -8.13
N ILE A 321 5.75 9.92 -8.77
CA ILE A 321 6.98 9.52 -8.03
C ILE A 321 7.60 10.68 -7.26
N PRO A 322 7.78 11.88 -7.84
CA PRO A 322 8.26 13.02 -7.06
C PRO A 322 7.37 13.40 -5.88
N HIS A 323 6.04 13.28 -6.02
CA HIS A 323 5.09 13.54 -4.93
C HIS A 323 5.14 12.45 -3.85
N SER A 324 5.36 11.18 -4.23
CA SER A 324 5.60 10.10 -3.26
C SER A 324 6.85 10.38 -2.44
N ILE A 325 7.96 10.74 -3.10
CA ILE A 325 9.22 11.09 -2.43
C ILE A 325 9.00 12.29 -1.51
N ALA A 326 8.36 13.35 -1.99
CA ALA A 326 8.09 14.55 -1.20
C ALA A 326 7.22 14.27 0.03
N MET A 327 6.19 13.44 -0.10
CA MET A 327 5.35 13.01 1.01
C MET A 327 6.18 12.25 2.08
N VAL A 328 7.05 11.33 1.64
CA VAL A 328 7.97 10.62 2.56
C VAL A 328 8.92 11.60 3.25
N VAL A 329 9.48 12.59 2.52
CA VAL A 329 10.35 13.62 3.13
C VAL A 329 9.60 14.40 4.22
N HIS A 330 8.32 14.72 4.03
CA HIS A 330 7.52 15.40 5.06
C HIS A 330 7.26 14.51 6.30
N VAL A 331 6.98 13.22 6.11
CA VAL A 331 6.86 12.27 7.24
C VAL A 331 8.20 12.12 7.96
N LEU A 332 9.31 12.00 7.23
CA LEU A 332 10.66 11.91 7.80
C LEU A 332 11.07 13.21 8.51
N ASN A 333 10.68 14.37 8.00
CA ASN A 333 10.89 15.65 8.66
C ASN A 333 10.24 15.64 10.05
N ARG A 334 9.01 15.11 10.13
CA ARG A 334 8.34 14.96 11.42
C ARG A 334 8.98 13.91 12.30
N ALA A 335 9.36 12.76 11.75
CA ALA A 335 10.02 11.70 12.49
C ALA A 335 11.36 12.16 13.08
N ALA A 336 12.11 12.99 12.37
CA ALA A 336 13.35 13.60 12.84
C ALA A 336 13.15 14.43 14.10
N GLU A 337 12.03 15.13 14.25
CA GLU A 337 11.70 15.86 15.50
C GLU A 337 11.48 14.89 16.68
N ARG A 338 10.90 13.71 16.43
CA ARG A 338 10.75 12.68 17.46
C ARG A 338 12.10 12.08 17.87
N LEU A 339 12.99 11.85 16.90
CA LEU A 339 14.30 11.26 17.15
C LEU A 339 15.30 12.24 17.77
N ALA A 340 15.07 13.55 17.60
CA ALA A 340 15.91 14.59 18.18
C ALA A 340 15.78 14.69 19.71
N ASN A 341 14.63 14.31 20.26
CA ASN A 341 14.29 14.30 21.70
C ASN A 341 14.50 12.93 22.34
#